data_AF-A0AA85K5W8-F1
#
_entry.id   AF-A0AA85K5W8-F1
#
_cell.length_a   1.000
_cell.length_b   1.000
_cell.length_c   1.000
_cell.angle_alpha   90.00
_cell.angle_beta   90.00
_cell.angle_gamma   90.00
#
_symmetry.space_group_name_H-M   'P 1'
#
loop_
_entity.id
_entity.type
_entity.pdbx_description
1 polymer ?
#
loop_
_entity_poly.entity_id
_entity_poly.type
_entity_poly.pdbx_seq_one_letter_code
_entity_poly.pdbx_strand_id
1 'polypeptide(L)'
;MESFKELFKRYLHDTSGTFDWQEIQPVPPQSMKMYDALPMPSDREVIRQQLNKLVVVKLNGGLGTTMGCTGPKSLISVRNDLTFLDLTVQQIERLNNEYGTSIPLVLMNSFNTHAETEKVLRKYQQVNVRILTFLQSSYPG
;
A
#
# COMPACT_ATOMS: atom_id res chain seq x y z
N MET A 1 -3.28 23.41 2.53
CA MET A 1 -2.32 24.53 2.69
C MET A 1 -1.75 24.62 4.10
N GLU A 2 -2.52 24.37 5.15
CA GLU A 2 -2.03 24.39 6.54
C GLU A 2 -0.91 23.38 6.78
N SER A 3 -1.11 22.11 6.39
CA SER A 3 -0.08 21.07 6.45
C SER A 3 1.20 21.38 5.66
N PHE A 4 1.09 22.05 4.51
CA PHE A 4 2.27 22.52 3.75
C PHE A 4 3.02 23.61 4.52
N LYS A 5 2.31 24.59 5.09
CA LYS A 5 2.92 25.65 5.89
C LYS A 5 3.61 25.09 7.13
N GLU A 6 3.05 24.05 7.77
CA GLU A 6 3.67 23.36 8.89
C GLU A 6 4.96 22.65 8.47
N LEU A 7 4.94 21.89 7.37
CA LEU A 7 6.14 21.22 6.84
C LEU A 7 7.20 22.23 6.41
N PHE A 8 6.81 23.36 5.80
CA PHE A 8 7.71 24.40 5.35
C PHE A 8 8.32 25.17 6.53
N LYS A 9 7.51 25.51 7.56
CA LYS A 9 8.00 26.06 8.82
C LYS A 9 8.98 25.11 9.48
N ARG A 10 8.64 23.81 9.54
CA ARG A 10 9.57 22.80 10.03
C ARG A 10 10.85 22.86 9.21
N TYR A 11 10.82 22.71 7.88
CA TYR A 11 12.00 22.79 7.03
C TYR A 11 12.89 24.03 7.28
N LEU A 12 12.31 25.22 7.47
CA LEU A 12 13.05 26.45 7.76
C LEU A 12 13.64 26.50 9.18
N HIS A 13 12.98 25.87 10.15
CA HIS A 13 13.36 25.86 11.56
C HIS A 13 14.05 24.56 12.00
N ASP A 14 14.06 23.53 11.15
CA ASP A 14 14.66 22.23 11.41
C ASP A 14 16.17 22.39 11.26
N THR A 15 16.80 22.83 12.34
CA THR A 15 18.18 22.44 12.65
C THR A 15 18.13 21.03 13.24
N SER A 16 17.48 20.07 12.59
CA SER A 16 17.55 18.66 13.02
C SER A 16 19.01 18.29 12.95
N GLY A 17 19.65 18.38 14.12
CA GLY A 17 20.99 17.95 14.34
C GLY A 17 21.08 16.53 13.79
N THR A 18 22.09 16.32 12.97
CA THR A 18 22.69 15.01 12.78
C THR A 18 22.50 14.17 14.03
N PHE A 19 21.85 13.02 13.89
CA PHE A 19 21.69 12.06 14.98
C PHE A 19 23.02 11.91 15.71
N ASP A 20 23.03 12.04 17.04
CA ASP A 20 24.21 11.67 17.79
C ASP A 20 24.36 10.15 17.70
N TRP A 21 25.37 9.72 16.94
CA TRP A 21 25.69 8.31 16.76
C TRP A 21 25.94 7.58 18.08
N GLN A 22 26.35 8.29 19.14
CA GLN A 22 26.59 7.71 20.47
C GLN A 22 25.29 7.35 21.21
N GLU A 23 24.18 8.02 20.88
CA GLU A 23 22.86 7.73 21.47
C GLU A 23 22.12 6.58 20.78
N ILE A 24 22.60 6.15 19.61
CA ILE A 24 21.99 5.04 18.86
C ILE A 24 22.31 3.72 19.58
N GLN A 25 21.28 3.08 20.10
CA GLN A 25 21.36 1.76 20.71
C GLN A 25 20.74 0.68 19.81
N PRO A 26 21.26 -0.56 19.83
CA PRO A 26 20.62 -1.68 19.16
C PRO A 26 19.16 -1.84 19.62
N VAL A 27 18.30 -2.16 18.66
CA VAL A 27 16.89 -2.45 18.92
C VAL A 27 16.77 -3.59 19.93
N PRO A 28 16.07 -3.40 21.08
CA PRO A 28 15.96 -4.44 22.09
C PRO A 28 15.36 -5.72 21.50
N PRO A 29 15.89 -6.93 21.81
CA PRO A 29 15.41 -8.18 21.23
C PRO A 29 13.91 -8.44 21.44
N GLN A 30 13.32 -7.87 22.50
CA GLN A 30 11.89 -8.02 22.82
C GLN A 30 10.97 -7.18 21.92
N SER A 31 11.52 -6.14 21.26
CA SER A 31 10.77 -5.24 20.38
C SER A 31 10.62 -5.75 18.95
N MET A 32 11.40 -6.78 18.58
CA MET A 32 11.33 -7.43 17.28
C MET A 32 11.08 -8.93 17.47
N LYS A 33 9.96 -9.42 16.93
CA LYS A 33 9.68 -10.86 16.91
C LYS A 33 10.11 -11.44 15.59
N MET A 34 10.80 -12.58 15.63
CA MET A 34 11.14 -13.36 14.44
C MET A 34 9.87 -13.94 13.81
N TYR A 35 9.79 -13.93 12.48
CA TYR A 35 8.62 -14.41 11.75
C TYR A 35 8.30 -15.87 12.07
N ASP A 36 9.32 -16.73 12.13
CA ASP A 36 9.19 -18.17 12.41
C ASP A 36 8.65 -18.48 13.81
N ALA A 37 8.71 -17.50 14.73
CA ALA A 37 8.20 -17.63 16.09
C ALA A 37 6.73 -17.18 16.21
N LEU A 38 6.10 -16.67 15.14
CA LEU A 38 4.71 -16.24 15.16
C LEU A 38 3.78 -17.47 15.06
N PRO A 39 2.72 -17.54 15.88
CA PRO A 39 1.78 -18.64 15.81
C PRO A 39 0.99 -18.58 14.49
N MET A 40 0.94 -19.70 13.79
CA MET A 40 0.13 -19.81 12.57
C MET A 40 -1.29 -20.26 12.94
N PRO A 41 -2.32 -19.46 12.64
CA PRO A 41 -3.69 -19.90 12.89
C PRO A 41 -4.03 -21.07 11.97
N SER A 42 -4.53 -22.17 12.53
CA SER A 42 -5.01 -23.34 11.80
C SER A 42 -6.54 -23.40 11.70
N ASP A 43 -7.23 -22.71 12.62
CA ASP A 43 -8.69 -22.65 12.63
C ASP A 43 -9.20 -21.67 11.58
N ARG A 44 -9.97 -22.22 10.63
CA ARG A 44 -10.58 -21.49 9.52
C ARG A 44 -11.50 -20.37 9.98
N GLU A 45 -12.24 -20.55 11.06
CA GLU A 45 -13.18 -19.53 11.58
C GLU A 45 -12.42 -18.37 12.22
N VAL A 46 -11.33 -18.66 12.94
CA VAL A 46 -10.44 -17.62 13.49
C VAL A 46 -9.80 -16.80 12.36
N ILE A 47 -9.29 -17.46 11.31
CA ILE A 47 -8.73 -16.78 10.14
C ILE A 47 -9.78 -15.88 9.50
N ARG A 48 -11.00 -16.40 9.27
CA ARG A 48 -12.12 -15.64 8.68
C ARG A 48 -12.43 -14.37 9.49
N GLN A 49 -12.50 -14.49 10.82
CA GLN A 49 -12.76 -13.35 11.71
C GLN A 49 -11.65 -12.29 11.68
N GLN A 50 -10.39 -12.72 11.58
CA GLN A 50 -9.25 -11.81 11.45
C GLN A 50 -9.24 -11.09 10.09
N LEU A 51 -9.48 -11.83 9.00
CA LEU A 51 -9.54 -11.27 7.65
C LEU A 51 -10.67 -10.24 7.51
N ASN A 52 -11.83 -10.45 8.17
CA ASN A 52 -12.92 -9.46 8.17
C ASN A 52 -12.58 -8.14 8.88
N LYS A 53 -11.49 -8.09 9.66
CA LYS A 53 -10.97 -6.86 10.29
C LYS A 53 -9.84 -6.21 9.48
N LEU A 54 -9.37 -6.88 8.42
CA LEU A 54 -8.22 -6.46 7.63
C LEU A 54 -8.63 -5.52 6.49
N VAL A 55 -7.80 -4.53 6.22
CA VAL A 55 -7.83 -3.70 5.01
C VAL A 55 -6.46 -3.77 4.36
N VAL A 56 -6.40 -3.98 3.04
CA VAL A 56 -5.14 -3.95 2.29
C VAL A 56 -4.99 -2.59 1.63
N VAL A 57 -3.90 -1.88 1.94
CA VAL A 57 -3.59 -0.58 1.33
C VAL A 57 -2.37 -0.72 0.42
N LYS A 58 -2.45 -0.18 -0.80
CA LYS A 58 -1.33 -0.09 -1.74
C LYS A 58 -1.03 1.37 -2.08
N LEU A 59 0.23 1.75 -1.95
CA LEU A 59 0.73 3.07 -2.35
C LEU A 59 0.92 3.07 -3.86
N ASN A 60 0.01 3.75 -4.57
CA ASN A 60 -0.08 3.77 -6.03
C ASN A 60 0.19 5.18 -6.61
N GLY A 61 0.89 6.04 -5.86
CA GLY A 61 1.23 7.39 -6.31
C GLY A 61 2.44 7.46 -7.24
N GLY A 62 3.25 6.40 -7.31
CA GLY A 62 4.51 6.36 -8.04
C GLY A 62 4.34 6.10 -9.54
N LEU A 63 5.13 6.81 -10.34
CA LEU A 63 5.21 6.62 -11.79
C LEU A 63 6.28 5.58 -12.15
N GLY A 64 6.06 4.92 -13.29
CA GLY A 64 6.99 3.99 -13.92
C GLY A 64 8.17 4.64 -14.65
N THR A 65 8.43 5.93 -14.46
CA THR A 65 9.38 6.72 -15.26
C THR A 65 10.80 6.18 -15.18
N THR A 66 11.25 5.69 -14.03
CA THR A 66 12.56 5.04 -13.86
C THR A 66 12.71 3.76 -14.70
N MET A 67 11.59 3.15 -15.13
CA MET A 67 11.57 1.97 -15.99
C MET A 67 11.20 2.31 -17.44
N GLY A 68 11.22 3.59 -17.83
CA GLY A 68 10.92 4.03 -19.19
C GLY A 68 9.42 3.99 -19.57
N CYS A 69 8.53 3.75 -18.62
CA CYS A 69 7.08 3.70 -18.87
C CYS A 69 6.40 5.01 -18.47
N THR A 70 5.47 5.48 -19.31
CA THR A 70 4.58 6.61 -19.00
C THR A 70 3.30 6.09 -18.33
N GLY A 71 3.25 6.08 -16.99
CA GLY A 71 2.05 5.68 -16.25
C GLY A 71 2.31 5.23 -14.81
N PRO A 72 1.26 4.84 -14.07
CA PRO A 72 1.38 4.27 -12.74
C PRO A 72 2.24 3.01 -12.74
N LYS A 73 3.18 2.90 -11.79
CA LYS A 73 4.05 1.72 -11.68
C LYS A 73 3.28 0.41 -11.48
N SER A 74 2.11 0.48 -10.84
CA SER A 74 1.24 -0.67 -10.60
C SER A 74 0.66 -1.30 -11.87
N LEU A 75 0.57 -0.53 -12.97
CA LEU A 75 0.02 -0.96 -14.25
C LEU A 75 1.08 -1.55 -15.20
N ILE A 76 2.32 -1.69 -14.73
CA ILE A 76 3.39 -2.30 -15.51
C ILE A 76 3.25 -3.81 -15.45
N SER A 77 3.28 -4.44 -16.62
CA SER A 77 3.27 -5.90 -16.77
C SER A 77 4.53 -6.50 -16.14
N VAL A 78 4.34 -7.51 -15.30
CA VAL A 78 5.41 -8.15 -14.51
C VAL A 78 5.66 -9.57 -14.99
N ARG A 79 4.58 -10.32 -15.21
CA ARG A 79 4.65 -11.75 -15.58
C ARG A 79 3.40 -12.16 -16.33
N ASN A 80 3.57 -12.84 -17.46
CA ASN A 80 2.46 -13.34 -18.29
C ASN A 80 1.42 -12.25 -18.59
N ASP A 81 1.89 -11.04 -18.92
CA ASP A 81 1.06 -9.85 -19.16
C ASP A 81 0.23 -9.34 -17.97
N LEU A 82 0.37 -9.96 -16.78
CA LEU A 82 -0.27 -9.49 -15.55
C LEU A 82 0.51 -8.32 -14.96
N THR A 83 -0.22 -7.28 -14.57
CA THR A 83 0.31 -6.12 -13.86
C THR A 83 0.47 -6.40 -12.37
N PHE A 84 1.20 -5.55 -11.63
CA PHE A 84 1.25 -5.63 -10.17
C PHE A 84 -0.15 -5.50 -9.53
N LEU A 85 -1.01 -4.68 -10.13
CA LEU A 85 -2.39 -4.53 -9.68
C LEU A 85 -3.18 -5.82 -9.89
N ASP A 86 -3.05 -6.47 -11.06
CA ASP A 86 -3.70 -7.76 -11.33
C ASP A 86 -3.30 -8.82 -10.30
N LEU A 87 -2.01 -8.94 -10.00
CA LEU A 87 -1.51 -9.91 -9.03
C LEU A 87 -2.05 -9.64 -7.62
N THR A 88 -2.15 -8.36 -7.23
CA THR A 88 -2.70 -7.98 -5.92
C THR A 88 -4.20 -8.32 -5.84
N VAL A 89 -4.96 -8.02 -6.89
CA VAL A 89 -6.39 -8.34 -6.95
C VAL A 89 -6.61 -9.84 -6.90
N GLN A 90 -5.86 -10.64 -7.67
CA GLN A 90 -5.96 -12.11 -7.66
C GLN A 90 -5.65 -12.71 -6.28
N GLN A 91 -4.65 -12.17 -5.57
CA GLN A 91 -4.31 -12.64 -4.23
C GLN A 91 -5.46 -12.41 -3.23
N ILE A 92 -6.07 -11.22 -3.27
CA ILE A 92 -7.18 -10.87 -2.37
C ILE A 92 -8.44 -11.64 -2.76
N GLU A 93 -8.74 -11.76 -4.06
CA GLU A 93 -9.87 -12.54 -4.54
C GLU A 93 -9.78 -14.00 -4.11
N ARG A 94 -8.59 -14.61 -4.22
CA ARG A 94 -8.36 -15.96 -3.73
C ARG A 94 -8.66 -16.08 -2.24
N LEU A 95 -8.20 -15.15 -1.41
CA LEU A 95 -8.48 -15.15 0.04
C LEU A 95 -9.97 -14.96 0.33
N ASN A 96 -10.63 -14.05 -0.37
CA ASN A 96 -12.07 -13.79 -0.21
C ASN A 96 -12.89 -15.05 -0.57
N ASN A 97 -12.55 -15.72 -1.66
CA ASN A 97 -13.21 -16.95 -2.10
C ASN A 97 -12.88 -18.14 -1.19
N GLU A 98 -11.62 -18.28 -0.76
CA GLU A 98 -11.17 -19.39 0.08
C GLU A 98 -11.76 -19.33 1.48
N TYR A 99 -11.91 -18.15 2.07
CA TYR A 99 -12.40 -17.97 3.46
C TYR A 99 -13.83 -17.41 3.56
N GLY A 100 -14.48 -17.07 2.45
CA GLY A 100 -15.81 -16.45 2.45
C GLY A 100 -15.81 -15.07 3.12
N THR A 101 -14.82 -14.24 2.79
CA THR A 101 -14.64 -12.89 3.36
C THR A 101 -14.72 -11.80 2.28
N SER A 102 -14.73 -10.53 2.68
CA SER A 102 -14.74 -9.38 1.77
C SER A 102 -13.68 -8.35 2.17
N ILE A 103 -12.42 -8.72 1.99
CA ILE A 103 -11.27 -7.86 2.27
C ILE A 103 -11.24 -6.72 1.22
N PRO A 104 -11.28 -5.44 1.63
CA PRO A 104 -11.17 -4.32 0.71
C PRO A 104 -9.71 -4.05 0.34
N LEU A 105 -9.51 -3.70 -0.93
CA LEU A 105 -8.25 -3.15 -1.46
C LEU A 105 -8.38 -1.63 -1.60
N VAL A 106 -7.50 -0.88 -0.95
CA VAL A 106 -7.46 0.59 -1.03
C VAL A 106 -6.21 1.02 -1.79
N LEU A 107 -6.40 1.79 -2.87
CA LEU A 107 -5.32 2.37 -3.66
C LEU A 107 -5.14 3.84 -3.32
N MET A 108 -3.97 4.18 -2.78
CA MET A 108 -3.57 5.58 -2.57
C MET A 108 -2.92 6.11 -3.85
N ASN A 109 -3.68 6.83 -4.67
CA ASN A 109 -3.24 7.39 -5.94
C ASN A 109 -2.63 8.78 -5.74
N SER A 110 -1.85 9.24 -6.72
CA SER A 110 -1.46 10.64 -6.87
C SER A 110 -2.25 11.30 -8.00
N PHE A 111 -2.16 12.62 -8.10
CA PHE A 111 -2.70 13.37 -9.23
C PHE A 111 -2.17 12.88 -10.58
N ASN A 112 -0.96 12.30 -10.60
CA ASN A 112 -0.34 11.76 -11.81
C ASN A 112 -0.81 10.34 -12.16
N THR A 113 -1.39 9.59 -11.21
CA THR A 113 -1.74 8.17 -11.41
C THR A 113 -3.24 7.89 -11.38
N HIS A 114 -4.04 8.81 -10.84
CA HIS A 114 -5.46 8.57 -10.58
C HIS A 114 -6.28 8.31 -11.85
N ALA A 115 -6.18 9.17 -12.87
CA ALA A 115 -6.98 9.03 -14.09
C ALA A 115 -6.74 7.70 -14.83
N GLU A 116 -5.47 7.28 -14.92
CA GLU A 116 -5.11 6.00 -15.55
C GLU A 116 -5.54 4.80 -14.70
N THR A 117 -5.42 4.90 -13.37
CA THR A 117 -5.88 3.84 -12.46
C THR A 117 -7.39 3.63 -12.59
N GLU A 118 -8.19 4.69 -12.56
CA GLU A 118 -9.67 4.62 -12.69
C GLU A 118 -10.13 3.96 -14.00
N LYS A 119 -9.42 4.19 -15.11
CA LYS A 119 -9.73 3.52 -16.39
C LYS A 119 -9.59 2.00 -16.29
N VAL A 120 -8.52 1.53 -15.63
CA VAL A 120 -8.23 0.09 -15.49
C VAL A 120 -9.14 -0.57 -14.47
N LEU A 121 -9.63 0.15 -13.45
CA LEU A 121 -10.51 -0.41 -12.43
C LEU A 121 -11.80 -1.02 -12.99
N ARG A 122 -12.26 -0.58 -14.17
CA ARG A 122 -13.41 -1.17 -14.87
C ARG A 122 -13.23 -2.66 -15.17
N LYS A 123 -11.99 -3.13 -15.35
CA LYS A 123 -11.65 -4.55 -15.55
C LYS A 123 -12.04 -5.42 -14.34
N TYR A 124 -12.06 -4.83 -13.15
CA TYR A 124 -12.25 -5.55 -11.88
C TYR A 124 -13.69 -5.43 -11.34
N GLN A 125 -14.66 -5.04 -12.14
CA GLN A 125 -16.05 -4.93 -11.66
C GLN A 125 -16.71 -6.28 -11.33
N GLN A 126 -16.19 -7.37 -11.89
CA GLN A 126 -16.75 -8.71 -11.73
C GLN A 126 -15.92 -9.61 -10.78
N VAL A 127 -14.83 -9.10 -10.21
CA VAL A 127 -14.04 -9.88 -9.24
C VAL A 127 -14.60 -9.73 -7.83
N ASN A 128 -14.40 -10.74 -6.99
CA ASN A 128 -14.83 -10.70 -5.59
C ASN A 128 -13.88 -9.88 -4.71
N VAL A 129 -13.64 -8.61 -5.07
CA VAL A 129 -12.79 -7.69 -4.32
C VAL A 129 -13.38 -6.28 -4.39
N ARG A 130 -13.64 -5.68 -3.22
CA ARG A 130 -14.05 -4.27 -3.15
C ARG A 130 -12.81 -3.39 -3.27
N ILE A 131 -12.67 -2.69 -4.40
CA ILE A 131 -11.56 -1.75 -4.63
C ILE A 131 -12.03 -0.33 -4.36
N LEU A 132 -11.27 0.39 -3.51
CA LEU A 132 -11.49 1.79 -3.16
C LEU A 132 -10.28 2.61 -3.56
N THR A 133 -10.48 3.86 -3.97
CA THR A 133 -9.39 4.78 -4.32
C THR A 133 -9.48 6.05 -3.50
N PHE A 134 -8.32 6.62 -3.17
CA PHE A 134 -8.24 7.99 -2.65
C PHE A 134 -6.99 8.68 -3.17
N LEU A 135 -7.03 10.00 -3.21
CA LEU A 135 -5.91 10.83 -3.63
C LEU A 135 -5.08 11.25 -2.42
N GLN A 136 -3.75 11.13 -2.52
CA GLN A 136 -2.85 11.78 -1.57
C GLN A 136 -2.87 13.30 -1.74
N SER A 137 -2.42 14.02 -0.71
CA SER A 137 -2.22 15.47 -0.77
C SER A 137 -1.27 15.87 -1.90
N SER A 138 -1.57 16.99 -2.56
CA SER A 138 -0.67 17.65 -3.51
C SER A 138 -0.21 18.98 -2.92
N TYR A 139 1.08 19.22 -2.95
CA TYR A 139 1.69 20.48 -2.51
C TYR A 139 2.30 21.21 -3.70
N PRO A 140 2.30 22.56 -3.69
CA PRO A 140 2.98 23.34 -4.71
C PRO A 140 4.48 22.99 -4.69
N GLY A 141 5.01 22.73 -5.89
CA GLY A 141 6.44 22.50 -6.12
C GLY A 141 7.23 23.79 -6.23
#